data_AF-A0A9W6I7V1-F1
#
_entry.id   AF-A0A9W6I7V1-F1
#
_cell.length_a   1.000
_cell.length_b   1.000
_cell.length_c   1.000
_cell.angle_alpha   90.00
_cell.angle_beta   90.00
_cell.angle_gamma   90.00
#
_symmetry.space_group_name_H-M   'P 1'
#
loop_
_entity.id
_entity.type
_entity.pdbx_description
1 polymer ?
#
loop_
_entity_poly.entity_id
_entity_poly.type
_entity_poly.pdbx_seq_one_letter_code
_entity_poly.pdbx_strand_id
1 'polypeptide(L)'
;MSSAFGRRVPLSVPGHGTGYGEAPRDGPGQGGGSSARTGDGATPPTPEAGDRRAKQENSSASAVDLPMIKSTYVCGAERALMTPPPQDIGDPSMVDESNTVTERSAAPIAQLRATVSGRVLVPGDAGYDEARTVYPGGMDQRPAVIVQPADAADVTQVVSVARESGVPFAVKSGGHSVFSLCDDGIVLDLSSLRDLRVDPETRTVWAQPGVTTRDFSLAAAEHGLAIGFGDVGSVGLGGITVGGGVGYLSRKYGLTIDDLLAAEVVTADGEVRLVDAEHEPDLFWAIRGGGGNFGVVTRMRFRLHELGTILGGMLMLPATAEVIDGFVKEAQRAPEELSSIVNIMTAPPMPFVPEELHGKPAVLAMLVYAGEVEAGERAVAPFRALATPIVDFVGPMTYPEVYPPDEEGYHPVAASRNLFADDIDLDDAALIVERITTSKASMAAVQVRVLGGALARVPQDATAFAHRDRAIMLNVAAVYENPDEAEEHTRWVEEVTAALQKGVPGAYVNFLEDDSEARIQEAYPEPTWTRLRAVKRVYDPANLFRLNSNIPPADD
;
A
#
# COMPACT_ATOMS: atom_id res chain seq x y z
N MET A 1 -22.10 19.03 -32.21
CA MET A 1 -23.01 18.45 -33.23
C MET A 1 -22.18 17.66 -34.22
N SER A 2 -22.73 16.57 -34.78
CA SER A 2 -22.22 15.68 -35.86
C SER A 2 -20.70 15.60 -36.11
N SER A 3 -19.97 14.54 -35.75
CA SER A 3 -20.05 13.11 -36.18
C SER A 3 -19.43 12.80 -37.56
N ALA A 4 -18.36 12.01 -37.57
CA ALA A 4 -17.86 11.23 -38.72
C ALA A 4 -17.28 9.89 -38.20
N PHE A 5 -17.18 8.86 -39.06
CA PHE A 5 -17.09 7.46 -38.62
C PHE A 5 -16.05 6.64 -39.40
N GLY A 6 -15.45 5.64 -38.74
CA GLY A 6 -14.73 4.52 -39.37
C GLY A 6 -13.19 4.61 -39.32
N ARG A 7 -12.45 3.50 -39.36
CA ARG A 7 -12.86 2.10 -39.65
C ARG A 7 -12.18 1.09 -38.69
N ARG A 8 -12.86 -0.02 -38.39
CA ARG A 8 -12.24 -1.26 -37.88
C ARG A 8 -11.83 -2.16 -39.06
N VAL A 9 -10.85 -3.03 -38.85
CA VAL A 9 -10.43 -4.08 -39.79
C VAL A 9 -10.78 -5.46 -39.20
N PRO A 10 -11.46 -6.36 -39.93
CA PRO A 10 -11.64 -7.75 -39.51
C PRO A 10 -10.51 -8.64 -40.05
N LEU A 11 -9.96 -9.51 -39.21
CA LEU A 11 -9.19 -10.68 -39.65
C LEU A 11 -10.09 -11.91 -39.69
N SER A 12 -9.82 -12.83 -40.63
CA SER A 12 -10.70 -13.94 -40.97
C SER A 12 -10.08 -15.29 -40.64
N VAL A 13 -10.92 -16.24 -40.23
CA VAL A 13 -10.56 -17.64 -39.97
C VAL A 13 -10.91 -18.49 -41.19
N PRO A 14 -9.96 -19.26 -41.75
CA PRO A 14 -10.23 -20.42 -42.59
C PRO A 14 -10.02 -21.72 -41.80
N GLY A 15 -10.87 -22.73 -42.02
CA GLY A 15 -10.82 -24.01 -41.30
C GLY A 15 -10.80 -25.25 -42.19
N HIS A 16 -10.22 -26.32 -41.63
CA HIS A 16 -10.31 -27.75 -42.01
C HIS A 16 -9.73 -28.26 -43.35
N GLY A 17 -9.15 -29.48 -43.27
CA GLY A 17 -8.78 -30.30 -44.43
C GLY A 17 -7.91 -31.53 -44.12
N THR A 18 -8.51 -32.59 -43.54
CA THR A 18 -8.18 -34.06 -43.65
C THR A 18 -6.74 -34.57 -43.88
N GLY A 19 -6.25 -35.68 -43.29
CA GLY A 19 -6.90 -36.75 -42.50
C GLY A 19 -6.08 -38.08 -42.57
N TYR A 20 -6.72 -39.21 -42.23
CA TYR A 20 -6.25 -40.63 -42.24
C TYR A 20 -5.47 -41.18 -41.02
N GLY A 21 -5.83 -42.42 -40.64
CA GLY A 21 -5.29 -43.22 -39.53
C GLY A 21 -6.38 -44.12 -38.90
N GLU A 22 -6.35 -45.43 -39.15
CA GLU A 22 -7.49 -46.34 -38.88
C GLU A 22 -7.40 -47.13 -37.55
N ALA A 23 -8.52 -47.15 -36.83
CA ALA A 23 -9.30 -48.24 -36.15
C ALA A 23 -8.70 -49.68 -35.97
N PRO A 24 -9.39 -50.68 -35.34
CA PRO A 24 -10.73 -50.70 -34.70
C PRO A 24 -10.84 -51.49 -33.34
N ARG A 25 -12.09 -51.74 -32.89
CA ARG A 25 -12.59 -52.80 -31.95
C ARG A 25 -12.56 -52.51 -30.44
N ASP A 26 -13.53 -52.94 -29.62
CA ASP A 26 -14.86 -53.55 -29.88
C ASP A 26 -15.89 -53.12 -28.79
N GLY A 27 -17.19 -53.41 -28.99
CA GLY A 27 -18.31 -52.87 -28.20
C GLY A 27 -18.95 -53.77 -27.11
N PRO A 28 -20.29 -53.77 -26.93
CA PRO A 28 -20.88 -53.12 -25.74
C PRO A 28 -21.90 -53.96 -24.94
N GLY A 29 -22.43 -53.39 -23.84
CA GLY A 29 -23.56 -53.95 -23.07
C GLY A 29 -24.57 -52.88 -22.60
N GLN A 30 -25.87 -53.24 -22.53
CA GLN A 30 -27.00 -52.35 -22.17
C GLN A 30 -28.00 -53.01 -21.20
N GLY A 31 -28.85 -52.18 -20.55
CA GLY A 31 -30.01 -52.57 -19.71
C GLY A 31 -29.80 -52.23 -18.22
N GLY A 32 -30.75 -51.66 -17.44
CA GLY A 32 -32.19 -51.36 -17.62
C GLY A 32 -33.10 -52.36 -16.87
N GLY A 33 -34.17 -52.00 -16.15
CA GLY A 33 -34.75 -50.70 -15.73
C GLY A 33 -36.18 -50.86 -15.15
N SER A 34 -36.78 -49.82 -14.51
CA SER A 34 -38.17 -49.80 -13.91
C SER A 34 -38.41 -50.72 -12.68
N SER A 35 -39.49 -50.71 -11.85
CA SER A 35 -40.75 -49.91 -11.64
C SER A 35 -41.40 -50.31 -10.26
N ALA A 36 -42.53 -49.80 -9.73
CA ALA A 36 -43.08 -48.42 -9.52
C ALA A 36 -44.41 -48.45 -8.67
N ARG A 37 -44.70 -47.41 -7.85
CA ARG A 37 -45.99 -47.13 -7.07
C ARG A 37 -46.25 -48.04 -5.84
N THR A 38 -47.15 -47.75 -4.87
CA THR A 38 -48.22 -46.72 -4.59
C THR A 38 -47.94 -45.98 -3.24
N GLY A 39 -48.81 -45.27 -2.49
CA GLY A 39 -50.24 -44.87 -2.56
C GLY A 39 -50.72 -44.07 -1.30
N ASP A 40 -51.95 -43.52 -1.33
CA ASP A 40 -52.82 -42.91 -0.25
C ASP A 40 -52.26 -41.82 0.73
N GLY A 41 -53.02 -40.83 1.24
CA GLY A 41 -54.35 -40.31 0.86
C GLY A 41 -55.27 -39.82 2.00
N ALA A 42 -55.28 -38.52 2.37
CA ALA A 42 -56.32 -37.91 3.26
C ALA A 42 -56.38 -36.35 3.25
N THR A 43 -57.59 -35.77 3.35
CA THR A 43 -57.98 -34.34 3.61
C THR A 43 -59.53 -34.28 3.66
N PRO A 44 -60.25 -33.19 4.07
CA PRO A 44 -59.88 -31.89 4.66
C PRO A 44 -60.57 -31.70 6.06
N PRO A 45 -61.24 -30.60 6.52
CA PRO A 45 -61.80 -29.39 5.88
C PRO A 45 -61.15 -28.02 6.27
N THR A 46 -61.45 -26.99 5.49
CA THR A 46 -61.25 -25.56 5.81
C THR A 46 -62.44 -24.95 6.55
N PRO A 47 -62.31 -23.70 7.06
CA PRO A 47 -63.22 -22.68 6.54
C PRO A 47 -62.58 -21.31 6.24
N GLU A 48 -63.12 -20.70 5.17
CA GLU A 48 -63.34 -19.27 4.88
C GLU A 48 -62.23 -18.20 4.95
N ALA A 49 -62.23 -17.35 3.92
CA ALA A 49 -61.23 -16.33 3.64
C ALA A 49 -61.50 -15.00 4.37
N GLY A 50 -60.42 -14.28 4.70
CA GLY A 50 -60.44 -12.85 5.03
C GLY A 50 -59.53 -12.07 4.08
N ASP A 51 -60.11 -11.27 3.18
CA ASP A 51 -59.35 -10.46 2.22
C ASP A 51 -58.62 -9.29 2.91
N ARG A 52 -57.28 -9.30 2.84
CA ARG A 52 -56.45 -8.10 3.00
C ARG A 52 -55.25 -8.15 2.05
N ARG A 53 -55.28 -7.33 1.01
CA ARG A 53 -54.08 -6.91 0.28
C ARG A 53 -53.09 -6.21 1.22
N ALA A 54 -52.01 -6.89 1.59
CA ALA A 54 -50.83 -6.23 2.13
C ALA A 54 -49.99 -5.67 0.97
N LYS A 55 -49.46 -4.45 1.12
CA LYS A 55 -48.45 -3.94 0.18
C LYS A 55 -47.14 -4.67 0.44
N GLN A 56 -46.42 -5.00 -0.63
CA GLN A 56 -45.01 -5.37 -0.54
C GLN A 56 -44.19 -4.07 -0.50
N GLU A 57 -44.05 -3.47 0.68
CA GLU A 57 -43.20 -2.29 0.88
C GLU A 57 -41.74 -2.75 0.92
N ASN A 58 -40.95 -2.23 -0.01
CA ASN A 58 -39.57 -2.67 -0.26
C ASN A 58 -38.64 -2.06 0.79
N SER A 59 -38.40 -2.79 1.88
CA SER A 59 -37.50 -2.38 2.96
C SER A 59 -36.05 -2.38 2.48
N SER A 60 -35.60 -1.25 1.94
CA SER A 60 -34.18 -0.95 1.81
C SER A 60 -33.53 -1.06 3.19
N ALA A 61 -32.59 -2.00 3.35
CA ALA A 61 -31.70 -1.98 4.50
C ALA A 61 -30.94 -0.65 4.47
N SER A 62 -31.14 0.18 5.48
CA SER A 62 -30.34 1.40 5.67
C SER A 62 -28.89 0.99 5.88
N ALA A 63 -27.97 1.62 5.16
CA ALA A 63 -26.57 1.63 5.58
C ALA A 63 -26.51 2.08 7.04
N VAL A 64 -25.76 1.36 7.86
CA VAL A 64 -25.46 1.82 9.22
C VAL A 64 -24.37 2.86 9.08
N ASP A 65 -24.68 4.12 9.36
CA ASP A 65 -23.69 5.20 9.40
C ASP A 65 -22.61 4.85 10.45
N LEU A 66 -21.49 4.29 10.00
CA LEU A 66 -20.32 4.07 10.83
C LEU A 66 -19.81 5.45 11.30
N PRO A 67 -19.75 5.71 12.62
CA PRO A 67 -19.36 7.02 13.12
C PRO A 67 -17.89 7.30 12.74
N MET A 68 -17.66 8.43 12.06
CA MET A 68 -16.37 8.86 11.48
C MET A 68 -15.15 8.33 12.23
N ILE A 69 -14.55 7.26 11.70
CA ILE A 69 -13.35 6.64 12.24
C ILE A 69 -12.17 7.53 11.84
N LYS A 70 -11.55 8.17 12.82
CA LYS A 70 -10.32 8.94 12.60
C LYS A 70 -9.16 8.05 12.19
N SER A 71 -8.29 8.57 11.33
CA SER A 71 -7.08 7.86 10.91
C SER A 71 -6.11 7.79 12.08
N THR A 72 -5.99 6.60 12.70
CA THR A 72 -4.97 6.29 13.71
C THR A 72 -3.76 5.57 13.10
N TYR A 73 -3.65 5.61 11.76
CA TYR A 73 -2.59 4.96 11.00
C TYR A 73 -1.37 5.87 10.86
N VAL A 74 -0.37 5.60 11.69
CA VAL A 74 0.90 6.34 11.68
C VAL A 74 1.85 5.78 10.64
N CYS A 75 2.06 6.55 9.57
CA CYS A 75 3.34 6.57 8.84
C CYS A 75 4.16 7.73 9.43
N GLY A 76 5.44 7.51 9.71
CA GLY A 76 6.26 8.46 10.47
C GLY A 76 6.76 9.68 9.69
N ALA A 77 7.37 10.59 10.43
CA ALA A 77 7.91 11.87 10.01
C ALA A 77 9.08 12.34 10.91
N GLU A 78 10.29 11.99 10.45
CA GLU A 78 11.55 12.74 10.53
C GLU A 78 12.43 12.64 11.81
N ARG A 79 13.74 12.47 11.57
CA ARG A 79 14.85 12.74 12.49
C ARG A 79 15.72 13.86 11.90
N ALA A 80 15.92 14.95 12.64
CA ALA A 80 16.58 16.15 12.13
C ALA A 80 18.00 15.89 11.55
N LEU A 81 18.23 16.35 10.32
CA LEU A 81 19.52 16.26 9.62
C LEU A 81 20.56 17.21 10.23
N MET A 82 21.39 16.67 11.13
CA MET A 82 22.42 17.44 11.82
C MET A 82 23.66 17.63 10.93
N THR A 83 23.83 18.83 10.36
CA THR A 83 25.00 19.17 9.54
C THR A 83 26.31 19.11 10.34
N PRO A 84 27.39 18.50 9.80
CA PRO A 84 28.68 18.43 10.48
C PRO A 84 29.36 19.81 10.57
N PRO A 85 30.10 20.12 11.66
CA PRO A 85 30.78 21.40 11.80
C PRO A 85 31.93 21.54 10.78
N PRO A 86 32.14 22.72 10.18
CA PRO A 86 33.20 22.93 9.20
C PRO A 86 34.59 22.81 9.83
N GLN A 87 35.49 22.10 9.16
CA GLN A 87 36.91 22.05 9.54
C GLN A 87 37.66 23.24 8.93
N ASP A 88 38.46 23.92 9.75
CA ASP A 88 39.13 25.18 9.42
C ASP A 88 40.33 24.97 8.47
N ILE A 89 40.16 25.35 7.20
CA ILE A 89 41.22 25.46 6.19
C ILE A 89 40.95 26.73 5.37
N GLY A 90 41.72 27.79 5.61
CA GLY A 90 41.50 29.09 4.99
C GLY A 90 42.43 29.44 3.82
N ASP A 91 41.87 29.94 2.72
CA ASP A 91 42.29 31.17 2.01
C ASP A 91 41.16 31.60 1.03
N PRO A 92 40.66 32.86 1.02
CA PRO A 92 39.39 33.17 0.36
C PRO A 92 39.55 33.69 -1.09
N SER A 93 39.22 32.86 -2.08
CA SER A 93 38.86 33.32 -3.43
C SER A 93 37.32 33.45 -3.53
N MET A 94 36.80 34.65 -3.29
CA MET A 94 35.36 34.96 -3.38
C MET A 94 34.79 34.65 -4.78
N VAL A 95 33.98 33.60 -4.88
CA VAL A 95 33.01 33.38 -5.95
C VAL A 95 31.63 33.43 -5.31
N ASP A 96 30.70 34.17 -5.90
CA ASP A 96 29.36 34.36 -5.33
C ASP A 96 28.46 33.15 -5.61
N GLU A 97 28.45 32.21 -4.67
CA GLU A 97 27.66 30.98 -4.77
C GLU A 97 26.16 31.26 -4.95
N SER A 98 25.63 32.35 -4.35
CA SER A 98 24.21 32.68 -4.35
C SER A 98 23.64 32.97 -5.75
N ASN A 99 24.42 33.67 -6.58
CA ASN A 99 24.07 33.87 -7.99
C ASN A 99 24.12 32.54 -8.77
N THR A 100 25.13 31.68 -8.51
CA THR A 100 25.27 30.42 -9.27
C THR A 100 24.21 29.37 -8.98
N VAL A 101 23.55 29.40 -7.81
CA VAL A 101 22.39 28.53 -7.53
C VAL A 101 21.16 29.05 -8.28
N THR A 102 20.93 30.38 -8.23
CA THR A 102 19.81 31.05 -8.88
C THR A 102 19.83 30.89 -10.41
N GLU A 103 21.01 30.97 -11.05
CA GLU A 103 21.14 30.70 -12.49
C GLU A 103 20.95 29.22 -12.85
N ARG A 104 21.35 28.29 -11.97
CA ARG A 104 21.24 26.83 -12.21
C ARG A 104 19.79 26.31 -12.17
N SER A 105 18.91 26.91 -11.38
CA SER A 105 17.48 26.53 -11.34
C SER A 105 16.62 27.22 -12.40
N ALA A 106 16.99 28.43 -12.85
CA ALA A 106 16.22 29.20 -13.82
C ALA A 106 16.15 28.57 -15.22
N ALA A 107 17.25 27.96 -15.71
CA ALA A 107 17.29 27.34 -17.03
C ALA A 107 16.39 26.08 -17.16
N PRO A 108 16.41 25.12 -16.21
CA PRO A 108 15.45 24.00 -16.17
C PRO A 108 13.98 24.45 -16.23
N ILE A 109 13.59 25.46 -15.46
CA ILE A 109 12.20 25.98 -15.44
C ILE A 109 11.75 26.44 -16.84
N ALA A 110 12.61 27.15 -17.57
CA ALA A 110 12.31 27.64 -18.91
C ALA A 110 12.21 26.49 -19.94
N GLN A 111 13.09 25.48 -19.83
CA GLN A 111 13.05 24.28 -20.69
C GLN A 111 11.79 23.45 -20.43
N LEU A 112 11.43 23.21 -19.16
CA LEU A 112 10.21 22.50 -18.77
C LEU A 112 8.95 23.20 -19.29
N ARG A 113 8.81 24.51 -19.05
CA ARG A 113 7.67 25.32 -19.55
C ARG A 113 7.55 25.38 -21.08
N ALA A 114 8.57 24.96 -21.83
CA ALA A 114 8.57 24.88 -23.29
C ALA A 114 8.42 23.45 -23.85
N THR A 115 8.53 22.41 -23.02
CA THR A 115 8.60 21.00 -23.45
C THR A 115 7.50 20.10 -22.91
N VAL A 116 6.93 20.38 -21.73
CA VAL A 116 5.82 19.59 -21.16
C VAL A 116 4.45 20.21 -21.47
N SER A 117 3.44 19.37 -21.58
CA SER A 117 2.03 19.73 -21.80
C SER A 117 1.26 19.92 -20.49
N GLY A 118 1.75 19.35 -19.40
CA GLY A 118 1.21 19.44 -18.04
C GLY A 118 1.49 20.77 -17.33
N ARG A 119 1.27 20.81 -16.00
CA ARG A 119 1.50 22.02 -15.18
C ARG A 119 2.96 22.10 -14.74
N VAL A 120 3.56 23.29 -14.84
CA VAL A 120 4.90 23.60 -14.32
C VAL A 120 4.80 24.75 -13.32
N LEU A 121 4.71 24.38 -12.04
CA LEU A 121 4.48 25.27 -10.91
C LEU A 121 5.82 25.68 -10.29
N VAL A 122 6.03 26.97 -10.03
CA VAL A 122 7.19 27.52 -9.31
C VAL A 122 6.73 28.31 -8.08
N PRO A 123 7.61 28.64 -7.11
CA PRO A 123 7.24 29.42 -5.93
C PRO A 123 6.48 30.70 -6.27
N GLY A 124 5.24 30.82 -5.75
CA GLY A 124 4.33 31.93 -6.00
C GLY A 124 3.27 31.69 -7.08
N ASP A 125 3.33 30.59 -7.84
CA ASP A 125 2.22 30.17 -8.71
C ASP A 125 1.04 29.66 -7.88
N ALA A 126 -0.18 29.87 -8.37
CA ALA A 126 -1.39 29.34 -7.74
C ALA A 126 -1.38 27.79 -7.76
N GLY A 127 -1.50 27.18 -6.58
CA GLY A 127 -1.42 25.74 -6.39
C GLY A 127 -0.01 25.18 -6.13
N TYR A 128 1.04 26.02 -6.10
CA TYR A 128 2.39 25.57 -5.73
C TYR A 128 2.46 25.02 -4.29
N ASP A 129 1.90 25.76 -3.30
CA ASP A 129 1.91 25.31 -1.90
C ASP A 129 1.03 24.06 -1.67
N GLU A 130 -0.05 23.90 -2.42
CA GLU A 130 -0.86 22.66 -2.43
C GLU A 130 -0.06 21.48 -3.03
N ALA A 131 0.64 21.71 -4.14
CA ALA A 131 1.42 20.70 -4.84
C ALA A 131 2.69 20.26 -4.09
N ARG A 132 3.19 21.04 -3.12
CA ARG A 132 4.29 20.63 -2.23
C ARG A 132 3.83 20.01 -0.90
N THR A 133 2.53 19.99 -0.60
CA THR A 133 2.03 19.26 0.57
C THR A 133 2.19 17.74 0.39
N VAL A 134 2.55 17.07 1.47
CA VAL A 134 2.74 15.61 1.60
C VAL A 134 2.01 15.11 2.85
N TYR A 135 1.80 13.80 2.99
CA TYR A 135 1.10 13.24 4.15
C TYR A 135 1.89 13.38 5.47
N PRO A 136 3.21 13.10 5.55
CA PRO A 136 4.00 13.38 6.75
C PRO A 136 3.97 14.87 7.13
N GLY A 137 3.75 15.16 8.41
CA GLY A 137 3.83 16.51 8.98
C GLY A 137 5.26 17.03 9.10
N GLY A 138 5.42 18.29 9.52
CA GLY A 138 6.73 18.94 9.73
C GLY A 138 7.43 19.42 8.44
N MET A 139 7.18 18.77 7.31
CA MET A 139 7.81 19.05 6.02
C MET A 139 7.42 20.44 5.46
N ASP A 140 8.37 21.39 5.38
CA ASP A 140 8.22 22.67 4.64
C ASP A 140 9.20 22.80 3.46
N GLN A 141 9.58 21.68 2.82
CA GLN A 141 10.52 21.72 1.68
C GLN A 141 9.99 22.54 0.51
N ARG A 142 10.91 23.18 -0.23
CA ARG A 142 10.63 24.18 -1.26
C ARG A 142 11.35 23.84 -2.58
N PRO A 143 10.73 23.01 -3.44
CA PRO A 143 11.25 22.74 -4.78
C PRO A 143 11.39 24.02 -5.62
N ALA A 144 12.44 24.10 -6.45
CA ALA A 144 12.54 25.17 -7.44
C ALA A 144 11.42 25.06 -8.49
N VAL A 145 10.97 23.83 -8.78
CA VAL A 145 9.85 23.55 -9.70
C VAL A 145 9.13 22.25 -9.37
N ILE A 146 7.82 22.25 -9.54
CA ILE A 146 6.96 21.07 -9.44
C ILE A 146 6.29 20.87 -10.80
N VAL A 147 6.49 19.71 -11.40
CA VAL A 147 5.90 19.34 -12.70
C VAL A 147 4.83 18.27 -12.50
N GLN A 148 3.60 18.59 -12.89
CA GLN A 148 2.48 17.63 -12.94
C GLN A 148 2.22 17.26 -14.40
N PRO A 149 2.70 16.10 -14.87
CA PRO A 149 2.71 15.73 -16.29
C PRO A 149 1.30 15.43 -16.82
N ALA A 150 1.07 15.65 -18.11
CA ALA A 150 -0.14 15.18 -18.79
C ALA A 150 -0.07 13.67 -19.11
N ASP A 151 1.13 13.15 -19.44
CA ASP A 151 1.36 11.78 -19.87
C ASP A 151 2.83 11.31 -19.67
N ALA A 152 3.18 10.13 -20.22
CA ALA A 152 4.53 9.57 -20.16
C ALA A 152 5.58 10.30 -21.02
N ALA A 153 5.16 11.06 -22.04
CA ALA A 153 6.08 11.87 -22.84
C ALA A 153 6.52 13.12 -22.05
N ASP A 154 5.61 13.73 -21.30
CA ASP A 154 5.97 14.78 -20.32
C ASP A 154 6.96 14.24 -19.27
N VAL A 155 6.70 13.07 -18.69
CA VAL A 155 7.63 12.40 -17.75
C VAL A 155 9.02 12.21 -18.37
N THR A 156 9.07 11.80 -19.64
CA THR A 156 10.32 11.66 -20.40
C THR A 156 11.10 12.97 -20.51
N GLN A 157 10.42 14.10 -20.79
CA GLN A 157 11.08 15.41 -20.80
C GLN A 157 11.62 15.79 -19.42
N VAL A 158 10.84 15.58 -18.35
CA VAL A 158 11.26 15.91 -16.98
C VAL A 158 12.50 15.10 -16.57
N VAL A 159 12.55 13.81 -16.86
CA VAL A 159 13.70 12.94 -16.56
C VAL A 159 14.95 13.40 -17.33
N SER A 160 14.81 13.80 -18.61
CA SER A 160 15.93 14.34 -19.38
C SER A 160 16.46 15.64 -18.78
N VAL A 161 15.58 16.58 -18.41
CA VAL A 161 15.96 17.85 -17.77
C VAL A 161 16.62 17.63 -16.40
N ALA A 162 16.10 16.71 -15.59
CA ALA A 162 16.69 16.38 -14.30
C ALA A 162 18.12 15.83 -14.45
N ARG A 163 18.33 14.91 -15.41
CA ARG A 163 19.66 14.39 -15.76
C ARG A 163 20.61 15.47 -16.30
N GLU A 164 20.12 16.35 -17.17
CA GLU A 164 20.93 17.42 -17.81
C GLU A 164 21.34 18.52 -16.83
N SER A 165 20.52 18.80 -15.82
CA SER A 165 20.76 19.86 -14.83
C SER A 165 21.45 19.40 -13.55
N GLY A 166 21.34 18.12 -13.17
CA GLY A 166 22.02 17.54 -12.01
C GLY A 166 21.50 18.01 -10.64
N VAL A 167 20.39 18.75 -10.61
CA VAL A 167 19.73 19.21 -9.37
C VAL A 167 19.07 18.02 -8.63
N PRO A 168 18.63 18.19 -7.36
CA PRO A 168 17.81 17.18 -6.70
C PRO A 168 16.55 16.86 -7.51
N PHE A 169 16.18 15.57 -7.57
CA PHE A 169 15.05 15.09 -8.34
C PHE A 169 14.22 14.09 -7.52
N ALA A 170 13.01 14.49 -7.16
CA ALA A 170 12.07 13.69 -6.38
C ALA A 170 10.86 13.29 -7.24
N VAL A 171 10.27 12.13 -6.95
CA VAL A 171 9.11 11.61 -7.67
C VAL A 171 7.97 11.37 -6.68
N LYS A 172 6.93 12.20 -6.74
CA LYS A 172 5.75 12.11 -5.87
C LYS A 172 4.63 11.36 -6.59
N SER A 173 4.06 10.36 -5.92
CA SER A 173 2.77 9.75 -6.26
C SER A 173 1.70 10.30 -5.32
N GLY A 174 1.37 9.60 -4.23
CA GLY A 174 0.42 10.08 -3.20
C GLY A 174 1.02 10.97 -2.10
N GLY A 175 2.33 11.23 -2.12
CA GLY A 175 2.99 12.04 -1.07
C GLY A 175 3.13 11.37 0.30
N HIS A 176 3.06 10.04 0.38
CA HIS A 176 3.11 9.27 1.65
C HIS A 176 4.53 8.94 2.15
N SER A 177 5.56 9.64 1.66
CA SER A 177 6.97 9.41 2.05
C SER A 177 7.72 10.73 2.11
N VAL A 178 8.64 10.87 3.07
CA VAL A 178 9.53 12.04 3.20
C VAL A 178 10.35 12.30 1.92
N PHE A 179 10.70 11.25 1.16
CA PHE A 179 11.43 11.35 -0.11
C PHE A 179 10.59 11.88 -1.29
N SER A 180 9.32 12.26 -1.07
CA SER A 180 8.43 12.80 -2.11
C SER A 180 8.78 14.21 -2.57
N LEU A 181 9.71 14.88 -1.90
CA LEU A 181 10.06 16.30 -2.08
C LEU A 181 11.58 16.50 -2.08
N CYS A 182 11.99 17.71 -2.47
CA CYS A 182 13.36 18.19 -2.36
C CYS A 182 13.39 19.72 -2.39
N ASP A 183 14.31 20.32 -1.66
CA ASP A 183 14.61 21.75 -1.76
C ASP A 183 15.43 22.08 -3.02
N ASP A 184 15.16 23.25 -3.62
CA ASP A 184 15.84 23.82 -4.81
C ASP A 184 15.89 22.92 -6.08
N GLY A 185 15.22 21.75 -6.03
CA GLY A 185 15.21 20.75 -7.10
C GLY A 185 13.92 20.68 -7.92
N ILE A 186 13.79 19.58 -8.65
CA ILE A 186 12.62 19.24 -9.47
C ILE A 186 11.80 18.17 -8.72
N VAL A 187 10.52 18.45 -8.45
CA VAL A 187 9.55 17.42 -8.06
C VAL A 187 8.71 17.03 -9.27
N LEU A 188 8.73 15.76 -9.65
CA LEU A 188 7.79 15.17 -10.59
C LEU A 188 6.57 14.66 -9.83
N ASP A 189 5.46 15.38 -9.89
CA ASP A 189 4.22 15.10 -9.19
C ASP A 189 3.22 14.35 -10.09
N LEU A 190 3.25 13.03 -9.98
CA LEU A 190 2.42 12.10 -10.76
C LEU A 190 0.94 12.08 -10.34
N SER A 191 0.52 12.89 -9.36
CA SER A 191 -0.87 12.90 -8.86
C SER A 191 -1.93 13.33 -9.91
N SER A 192 -1.49 13.87 -11.03
CA SER A 192 -2.26 14.16 -12.25
C SER A 192 -2.57 12.93 -13.11
N LEU A 193 -1.71 11.90 -13.07
CA LEU A 193 -1.85 10.67 -13.85
C LEU A 193 -2.82 9.71 -13.16
N ARG A 194 -4.12 9.82 -13.51
CA ARG A 194 -5.23 9.07 -12.87
C ARG A 194 -6.09 8.21 -13.81
N ASP A 195 -5.63 7.90 -15.03
CA ASP A 195 -6.31 6.93 -15.89
C ASP A 195 -6.36 5.55 -15.23
N LEU A 196 -7.57 5.01 -15.07
CA LEU A 196 -7.83 3.65 -14.59
C LEU A 196 -8.89 2.99 -15.48
N ARG A 197 -8.62 1.76 -15.91
CA ARG A 197 -9.49 1.00 -16.82
C ARG A 197 -9.54 -0.47 -16.41
N VAL A 198 -10.63 -0.87 -15.78
CA VAL A 198 -10.91 -2.27 -15.43
C VAL A 198 -11.44 -3.00 -16.66
N ASP A 199 -10.92 -4.21 -16.87
CA ASP A 199 -11.45 -5.22 -17.78
C ASP A 199 -12.00 -6.38 -16.92
N PRO A 200 -13.32 -6.46 -16.70
CA PRO A 200 -13.92 -7.51 -15.90
C PRO A 200 -14.00 -8.87 -16.62
N GLU A 201 -13.83 -8.91 -17.95
CA GLU A 201 -13.81 -10.17 -18.71
C GLU A 201 -12.47 -10.90 -18.51
N THR A 202 -11.35 -10.17 -18.58
CA THR A 202 -10.01 -10.73 -18.27
C THR A 202 -9.60 -10.64 -16.81
N ARG A 203 -10.38 -9.93 -15.97
CA ARG A 203 -10.06 -9.60 -14.57
C ARG A 203 -8.68 -8.94 -14.44
N THR A 204 -8.42 -7.96 -15.31
CA THR A 204 -7.22 -7.14 -15.22
C THR A 204 -7.58 -5.66 -15.23
N VAL A 205 -6.70 -4.82 -14.71
CA VAL A 205 -6.87 -3.37 -14.73
C VAL A 205 -5.56 -2.70 -15.12
N TRP A 206 -5.64 -1.71 -16.00
CA TRP A 206 -4.55 -0.77 -16.21
C TRP A 206 -4.83 0.49 -15.38
N ALA A 207 -3.86 0.93 -14.59
CA ALA A 207 -3.98 2.13 -13.75
C ALA A 207 -2.69 2.96 -13.76
N GLN A 208 -2.83 4.28 -13.63
CA GLN A 208 -1.72 5.23 -13.53
C GLN A 208 -1.30 5.49 -12.06
N PRO A 209 -0.04 5.92 -11.81
CA PRO A 209 0.56 6.01 -10.46
C PRO A 209 -0.09 7.05 -9.52
N GLY A 210 -0.87 8.00 -10.04
CA GLY A 210 -1.55 9.05 -9.26
C GLY A 210 -2.92 8.64 -8.71
N VAL A 211 -3.44 7.48 -9.10
CA VAL A 211 -4.66 6.90 -8.52
C VAL A 211 -4.40 6.53 -7.05
N THR A 212 -5.36 6.75 -6.15
CA THR A 212 -5.24 6.32 -4.74
C THR A 212 -5.70 4.86 -4.55
N THR A 213 -5.24 4.21 -3.48
CA THR A 213 -5.68 2.85 -3.12
C THR A 213 -7.20 2.77 -2.94
N ARG A 214 -7.83 3.83 -2.41
CA ARG A 214 -9.29 3.94 -2.26
C ARG A 214 -10.00 4.13 -3.59
N ASP A 215 -9.54 5.06 -4.45
CA ASP A 215 -10.12 5.29 -5.78
C ASP A 215 -10.08 4.00 -6.63
N PHE A 216 -8.95 3.29 -6.61
CA PHE A 216 -8.78 2.02 -7.29
C PHE A 216 -9.76 0.97 -6.73
N SER A 217 -9.82 0.83 -5.40
CA SER A 217 -10.65 -0.19 -4.75
C SER A 217 -12.13 0.02 -5.06
N LEU A 218 -12.61 1.27 -5.08
CA LEU A 218 -13.97 1.62 -5.49
C LEU A 218 -14.26 1.17 -6.94
N ALA A 219 -13.39 1.53 -7.88
CA ALA A 219 -13.56 1.19 -9.29
C ALA A 219 -13.46 -0.32 -9.58
N ALA A 220 -12.69 -1.08 -8.79
CA ALA A 220 -12.67 -2.54 -8.88
C ALA A 220 -13.94 -3.17 -8.27
N ALA A 221 -14.43 -2.63 -7.14
CA ALA A 221 -15.61 -3.14 -6.44
C ALA A 221 -16.92 -2.97 -7.24
N GLU A 222 -17.02 -1.98 -8.14
CA GLU A 222 -18.13 -1.86 -9.11
C GLU A 222 -18.30 -3.12 -9.98
N HIS A 223 -17.24 -3.92 -10.13
CA HIS A 223 -17.22 -5.18 -10.88
C HIS A 223 -17.20 -6.44 -9.99
N GLY A 224 -17.28 -6.30 -8.66
CA GLY A 224 -17.09 -7.41 -7.72
C GLY A 224 -15.65 -7.93 -7.66
N LEU A 225 -14.68 -7.05 -7.92
CA LEU A 225 -13.26 -7.36 -8.03
C LEU A 225 -12.42 -6.58 -7.01
N ALA A 226 -11.27 -7.13 -6.60
CA ALA A 226 -10.34 -6.47 -5.68
C ALA A 226 -8.88 -6.92 -5.86
N ILE A 227 -7.97 -6.17 -5.22
CA ILE A 227 -6.54 -6.45 -5.01
C ILE A 227 -6.14 -5.87 -3.65
N GLY A 228 -5.11 -6.43 -3.00
CA GLY A 228 -4.56 -5.87 -1.77
C GLY A 228 -3.62 -4.69 -2.03
N PHE A 229 -3.70 -3.67 -1.18
CA PHE A 229 -2.74 -2.57 -1.10
C PHE A 229 -2.18 -2.47 0.33
N GLY A 230 -2.00 -1.25 0.85
CA GLY A 230 -1.92 -1.01 2.28
C GLY A 230 -3.30 -0.84 2.93
N ASP A 231 -3.31 -0.12 4.04
CA ASP A 231 -4.39 0.08 5.01
C ASP A 231 -4.94 1.53 5.07
N VAL A 232 -4.28 2.48 4.40
CA VAL A 232 -4.72 3.89 4.27
C VAL A 232 -5.19 4.18 2.85
N GLY A 233 -6.25 4.99 2.72
CA GLY A 233 -7.01 5.19 1.48
C GLY A 233 -6.43 6.21 0.49
N SER A 234 -5.77 7.27 0.98
CA SER A 234 -5.10 8.30 0.16
C SER A 234 -3.73 7.88 -0.40
N VAL A 235 -3.22 6.70 -0.04
CA VAL A 235 -1.92 6.21 -0.50
C VAL A 235 -1.91 6.11 -2.03
N GLY A 236 -0.88 6.67 -2.66
CA GLY A 236 -0.75 6.65 -4.12
C GLY A 236 -0.26 5.31 -4.66
N LEU A 237 -0.93 4.81 -5.69
CA LEU A 237 -0.72 3.49 -6.30
C LEU A 237 0.74 3.24 -6.72
N GLY A 238 1.45 4.26 -7.19
CA GLY A 238 2.85 4.16 -7.58
C GLY A 238 3.74 3.66 -6.44
N GLY A 239 3.83 4.43 -5.35
CA GLY A 239 4.73 4.14 -4.23
C GLY A 239 4.43 2.81 -3.53
N ILE A 240 3.16 2.56 -3.20
CA ILE A 240 2.75 1.34 -2.49
C ILE A 240 3.07 0.08 -3.30
N THR A 241 2.92 0.13 -4.64
CA THR A 241 3.27 -0.99 -5.51
C THR A 241 4.78 -1.19 -5.59
N VAL A 242 5.58 -0.16 -5.88
CA VAL A 242 7.01 -0.38 -6.14
C VAL A 242 7.81 -0.83 -4.91
N GLY A 243 7.34 -0.55 -3.70
CA GLY A 243 7.88 -1.11 -2.45
C GLY A 243 7.25 -2.43 -1.97
N GLY A 244 6.21 -2.94 -2.64
CA GLY A 244 5.63 -4.26 -2.39
C GLY A 244 4.10 -4.27 -2.15
N GLY A 245 3.64 -3.53 -1.14
CA GLY A 245 2.23 -3.42 -0.78
C GLY A 245 1.75 -4.54 0.15
N VAL A 246 1.73 -4.25 1.46
CA VAL A 246 1.36 -5.16 2.55
C VAL A 246 0.08 -4.65 3.24
N GLY A 247 -1.01 -5.41 3.19
CA GLY A 247 -2.30 -5.00 3.76
C GLY A 247 -3.32 -6.13 3.88
N TYR A 248 -4.61 -5.76 4.00
CA TYR A 248 -5.68 -6.67 4.43
C TYR A 248 -5.90 -7.92 3.58
N LEU A 249 -5.53 -7.92 2.30
CA LEU A 249 -5.68 -9.10 1.43
C LEU A 249 -4.38 -9.91 1.27
N SER A 250 -3.28 -9.49 1.88
CA SER A 250 -1.96 -10.09 1.60
C SER A 250 -1.80 -11.53 2.04
N ARG A 251 -2.50 -11.97 3.10
CA ARG A 251 -2.55 -13.37 3.51
C ARG A 251 -3.31 -14.26 2.53
N LYS A 252 -4.37 -13.76 1.88
CA LYS A 252 -5.19 -14.55 0.95
C LYS A 252 -4.67 -14.53 -0.49
N TYR A 253 -4.25 -13.37 -0.98
CA TYR A 253 -3.96 -13.14 -2.40
C TYR A 253 -2.49 -12.79 -2.70
N GLY A 254 -1.72 -12.33 -1.71
CA GLY A 254 -0.32 -11.94 -1.86
C GLY A 254 -0.11 -10.43 -1.77
N LEU A 255 1.14 -9.99 -1.95
CA LEU A 255 1.47 -8.57 -2.01
C LEU A 255 0.89 -7.93 -3.28
N THR A 256 0.75 -6.60 -3.30
CA THR A 256 0.32 -5.87 -4.51
C THR A 256 1.20 -6.22 -5.73
N ILE A 257 2.50 -6.44 -5.51
CA ILE A 257 3.46 -6.88 -6.53
C ILE A 257 3.27 -8.32 -7.04
N ASP A 258 2.52 -9.17 -6.34
CA ASP A 258 2.25 -10.57 -6.74
C ASP A 258 1.12 -10.65 -7.79
N ASP A 259 0.30 -9.59 -7.87
CA ASP A 259 -0.70 -9.35 -8.89
C ASP A 259 -0.29 -8.34 -9.97
N LEU A 260 0.87 -7.67 -9.83
CA LEU A 260 1.42 -6.88 -10.93
C LEU A 260 1.81 -7.81 -12.10
N LEU A 261 1.26 -7.52 -13.28
CA LEU A 261 1.45 -8.30 -14.51
C LEU A 261 2.40 -7.63 -15.49
N ALA A 262 2.40 -6.29 -15.55
CA ALA A 262 3.27 -5.49 -16.40
C ALA A 262 3.34 -4.04 -15.88
N ALA A 263 4.36 -3.28 -16.27
CA ALA A 263 4.48 -1.86 -16.00
C ALA A 263 5.04 -1.08 -17.20
N GLU A 264 4.63 0.17 -17.33
CA GLU A 264 5.25 1.17 -18.20
C GLU A 264 6.17 2.04 -17.33
N VAL A 265 7.45 2.15 -17.68
CA VAL A 265 8.52 2.74 -16.85
C VAL A 265 9.42 3.64 -17.69
N VAL A 266 9.69 4.85 -17.23
CA VAL A 266 10.67 5.79 -17.83
C VAL A 266 11.95 5.78 -17.00
N THR A 267 13.06 5.26 -17.55
CA THR A 267 14.34 5.12 -16.81
C THR A 267 15.28 6.32 -17.03
N ALA A 268 16.49 6.30 -16.47
CA ALA A 268 17.38 7.47 -16.44
C ALA A 268 17.93 7.87 -17.82
N ASP A 269 17.86 6.98 -18.81
CA ASP A 269 18.12 7.28 -20.22
C ASP A 269 16.99 8.08 -20.91
N GLY A 270 15.78 8.08 -20.34
CA GLY A 270 14.58 8.68 -20.93
C GLY A 270 13.83 7.76 -21.89
N GLU A 271 14.16 6.47 -21.98
CA GLU A 271 13.35 5.53 -22.76
C GLU A 271 12.13 5.05 -21.96
N VAL A 272 10.97 5.04 -22.63
CA VAL A 272 9.72 4.46 -22.12
C VAL A 272 9.72 2.95 -22.39
N ARG A 273 9.73 2.14 -21.33
CA ARG A 273 9.79 0.67 -21.39
C ARG A 273 8.50 0.04 -20.90
N LEU A 274 7.98 -0.92 -21.65
CA LEU A 274 6.91 -1.82 -21.21
C LEU A 274 7.57 -3.12 -20.73
N VAL A 275 7.52 -3.37 -19.43
CA VAL A 275 8.23 -4.49 -18.78
C VAL A 275 7.26 -5.47 -18.13
N ASP A 276 7.56 -6.76 -18.24
CA ASP A 276 6.79 -7.87 -17.67
C ASP A 276 7.71 -9.09 -17.41
N ALA A 277 7.13 -10.29 -17.22
CA ALA A 277 7.90 -11.50 -16.94
C ALA A 277 8.68 -12.07 -18.14
N GLU A 278 8.41 -11.60 -19.36
CA GLU A 278 9.06 -12.02 -20.61
C GLU A 278 9.89 -10.87 -21.22
N HIS A 279 9.51 -9.61 -20.98
CA HIS A 279 10.14 -8.40 -21.50
C HIS A 279 10.85 -7.62 -20.37
N GLU A 280 12.18 -7.55 -20.45
CA GLU A 280 13.05 -6.94 -19.42
C GLU A 280 12.79 -7.47 -17.98
N PRO A 281 12.84 -8.80 -17.76
CA PRO A 281 12.40 -9.43 -16.52
C PRO A 281 13.22 -9.03 -15.29
N ASP A 282 14.46 -8.54 -15.45
CA ASP A 282 15.28 -8.01 -14.34
C ASP A 282 14.79 -6.63 -13.87
N LEU A 283 14.35 -5.75 -14.77
CA LEU A 283 13.70 -4.49 -14.39
C LEU A 283 12.31 -4.75 -13.78
N PHE A 284 11.54 -5.67 -14.38
CA PHE A 284 10.24 -6.09 -13.82
C PHE A 284 10.36 -6.82 -12.47
N TRP A 285 11.49 -7.48 -12.19
CA TRP A 285 11.81 -8.01 -10.87
C TRP A 285 12.15 -6.88 -9.88
N ALA A 286 12.98 -5.93 -10.29
CA ALA A 286 13.47 -4.85 -9.43
C ALA A 286 12.38 -3.87 -9.01
N ILE A 287 11.48 -3.46 -9.91
CA ILE A 287 10.34 -2.59 -9.55
C ILE A 287 9.29 -3.29 -8.66
N ARG A 288 9.39 -4.61 -8.47
CA ARG A 288 8.51 -5.38 -7.58
C ARG A 288 9.15 -5.54 -6.20
N GLY A 289 9.32 -4.42 -5.50
CA GLY A 289 9.83 -4.32 -4.14
C GLY A 289 11.01 -3.37 -3.96
N GLY A 290 11.77 -3.05 -5.01
CA GLY A 290 12.99 -2.22 -4.96
C GLY A 290 12.76 -0.70 -4.90
N GLY A 291 11.51 -0.24 -4.77
CA GLY A 291 11.15 1.17 -4.70
C GLY A 291 11.32 1.93 -6.02
N GLY A 292 11.38 3.27 -5.96
CA GLY A 292 11.52 4.15 -7.12
C GLY A 292 12.91 4.17 -7.78
N ASN A 293 13.80 3.23 -7.44
CA ASN A 293 15.22 3.25 -7.79
C ASN A 293 15.53 3.15 -9.30
N PHE A 294 14.61 2.62 -10.11
CA PHE A 294 14.89 2.15 -11.47
C PHE A 294 14.15 2.94 -12.58
N GLY A 295 13.37 3.95 -12.20
CA GLY A 295 12.61 4.76 -13.14
C GLY A 295 11.25 5.22 -12.61
N VAL A 296 10.60 6.09 -13.37
CA VAL A 296 9.25 6.58 -13.11
C VAL A 296 8.23 5.61 -13.70
N VAL A 297 7.47 4.92 -12.86
CA VAL A 297 6.38 4.05 -13.33
C VAL A 297 5.18 4.89 -13.74
N THR A 298 4.91 4.97 -15.05
CA THR A 298 3.83 5.79 -15.64
C THR A 298 2.50 5.05 -15.76
N ARG A 299 2.53 3.71 -15.78
CA ARG A 299 1.33 2.86 -15.82
C ARG A 299 1.63 1.46 -15.27
N MET A 300 0.64 0.82 -14.66
CA MET A 300 0.75 -0.55 -14.13
C MET A 300 -0.47 -1.37 -14.56
N ARG A 301 -0.24 -2.66 -14.87
CA ARG A 301 -1.29 -3.64 -15.12
C ARG A 301 -1.36 -4.63 -13.98
N PHE A 302 -2.52 -4.79 -13.37
CA PHE A 302 -2.76 -5.75 -12.30
C PHE A 302 -3.72 -6.86 -12.73
N ARG A 303 -3.58 -8.04 -12.11
CA ARG A 303 -4.63 -9.04 -11.95
C ARG A 303 -5.60 -8.57 -10.86
N LEU A 304 -6.86 -8.99 -10.98
CA LEU A 304 -7.89 -8.78 -9.96
C LEU A 304 -8.51 -10.11 -9.54
N HIS A 305 -8.87 -10.22 -8.27
CA HIS A 305 -9.57 -11.38 -7.69
C HIS A 305 -11.05 -11.07 -7.52
N GLU A 306 -11.90 -12.10 -7.56
CA GLU A 306 -13.30 -11.96 -7.13
C GLU A 306 -13.36 -11.67 -5.62
N LEU A 307 -14.08 -10.60 -5.27
CA LEU A 307 -14.37 -10.25 -3.89
C LEU A 307 -15.69 -9.45 -3.84
N GLY A 308 -16.73 -10.07 -3.28
CA GLY A 308 -18.01 -9.42 -3.01
C GLY A 308 -18.03 -8.76 -1.63
N THR A 309 -19.15 -8.90 -0.92
CA THR A 309 -19.24 -8.55 0.50
C THR A 309 -18.23 -9.38 1.31
N ILE A 310 -17.49 -8.70 2.18
CA ILE A 310 -16.59 -9.27 3.19
C ILE A 310 -17.23 -9.14 4.58
N LEU A 311 -16.66 -9.82 5.58
CA LEU A 311 -16.80 -9.37 6.96
C LEU A 311 -15.57 -8.52 7.31
N GLY A 312 -15.76 -7.36 7.93
CA GLY A 312 -14.64 -6.56 8.43
C GLY A 312 -15.06 -5.42 9.35
N GLY A 313 -14.08 -4.69 9.88
CA GLY A 313 -14.29 -3.53 10.74
C GLY A 313 -13.40 -3.51 11.98
N MET A 314 -13.75 -2.66 12.94
CA MET A 314 -12.98 -2.42 14.16
C MET A 314 -13.43 -3.34 15.31
N LEU A 315 -12.48 -4.05 15.92
CA LEU A 315 -12.63 -4.70 17.21
C LEU A 315 -11.66 -4.05 18.21
N MET A 316 -12.17 -3.49 19.30
CA MET A 316 -11.34 -2.90 20.36
C MET A 316 -11.47 -3.73 21.64
N LEU A 317 -10.36 -4.25 22.15
CA LEU A 317 -10.27 -5.02 23.39
C LEU A 317 -9.40 -4.28 24.43
N PRO A 318 -9.58 -4.51 25.74
CA PRO A 318 -8.62 -4.03 26.74
C PRO A 318 -7.26 -4.71 26.56
N ALA A 319 -6.16 -3.95 26.55
CA ALA A 319 -4.83 -4.53 26.40
C ALA A 319 -4.26 -4.97 27.76
N THR A 320 -4.30 -6.28 28.02
CA THR A 320 -3.39 -6.94 28.96
C THR A 320 -2.37 -7.77 28.17
N ALA A 321 -1.31 -8.22 28.83
CA ALA A 321 -0.30 -9.08 28.20
C ALA A 321 -0.95 -10.36 27.63
N GLU A 322 -1.87 -10.97 28.36
CA GLU A 322 -2.59 -12.19 27.96
C GLU A 322 -3.54 -11.95 26.77
N VAL A 323 -4.15 -10.77 26.67
CA VAL A 323 -5.01 -10.42 25.52
C VAL A 323 -4.17 -10.21 24.27
N ILE A 324 -3.00 -9.57 24.37
CA ILE A 324 -2.08 -9.37 23.24
C ILE A 324 -1.48 -10.71 22.79
N ASP A 325 -0.92 -11.49 23.71
CA ASP A 325 -0.36 -12.84 23.48
C ASP A 325 -1.41 -13.76 22.83
N GLY A 326 -2.64 -13.75 23.36
CA GLY A 326 -3.78 -14.46 22.79
C GLY A 326 -4.16 -13.95 21.39
N PHE A 327 -4.19 -12.64 21.16
CA PHE A 327 -4.53 -12.05 19.87
C PHE A 327 -3.54 -12.47 18.79
N VAL A 328 -2.24 -12.35 19.06
CA VAL A 328 -1.18 -12.71 18.09
C VAL A 328 -1.28 -14.20 17.75
N LYS A 329 -1.51 -15.06 18.75
CA LYS A 329 -1.64 -16.51 18.55
C LYS A 329 -2.90 -16.90 17.79
N GLU A 330 -4.03 -16.22 18.00
CA GLU A 330 -5.22 -16.45 17.17
C GLU A 330 -5.03 -15.90 15.75
N ALA A 331 -4.33 -14.78 15.55
CA ALA A 331 -3.99 -14.25 14.22
C ALA A 331 -3.00 -15.16 13.44
N GLN A 332 -2.06 -15.81 14.14
CA GLN A 332 -1.21 -16.87 13.55
C GLN A 332 -2.00 -18.11 13.15
N ARG A 333 -3.00 -18.52 13.96
CA ARG A 333 -3.88 -19.69 13.70
C ARG A 333 -4.99 -19.41 12.70
N ALA A 334 -5.29 -18.15 12.44
CA ALA A 334 -6.39 -17.72 11.60
C ALA A 334 -6.28 -18.28 10.16
N PRO A 335 -7.42 -18.53 9.48
CA PRO A 335 -7.41 -18.87 8.06
C PRO A 335 -6.83 -17.74 7.21
N GLU A 336 -6.37 -18.05 6.01
CA GLU A 336 -5.70 -17.08 5.12
C GLU A 336 -6.64 -15.98 4.62
N GLU A 337 -7.94 -16.25 4.58
CA GLU A 337 -8.98 -15.25 4.35
C GLU A 337 -9.02 -14.15 5.41
N LEU A 338 -8.60 -14.43 6.66
CA LEU A 338 -8.59 -13.46 7.75
C LEU A 338 -7.23 -12.78 7.87
N SER A 339 -7.22 -11.45 7.80
CA SER A 339 -6.09 -10.60 8.17
C SER A 339 -6.46 -9.67 9.33
N SER A 340 -5.47 -9.34 10.15
CA SER A 340 -5.57 -8.37 11.24
C SER A 340 -4.43 -7.35 11.16
N ILE A 341 -4.77 -6.06 11.21
CA ILE A 341 -3.81 -4.98 11.47
C ILE A 341 -4.18 -4.38 12.83
N VAL A 342 -3.25 -4.44 13.78
CA VAL A 342 -3.54 -4.22 15.20
C VAL A 342 -2.68 -3.09 15.72
N ASN A 343 -3.27 -2.03 16.27
CA ASN A 343 -2.55 -1.00 17.00
C ASN A 343 -2.73 -1.25 18.52
N ILE A 344 -1.63 -1.58 19.21
CA ILE A 344 -1.59 -1.70 20.67
C ILE A 344 -1.17 -0.33 21.21
N MET A 345 -2.10 0.40 21.82
CA MET A 345 -1.93 1.81 22.18
C MET A 345 -2.83 2.20 23.36
N THR A 346 -2.77 3.46 23.81
CA THR A 346 -3.77 4.00 24.74
C THR A 346 -5.07 4.34 23.98
N ALA A 347 -6.21 4.05 24.60
CA ALA A 347 -7.52 4.25 23.98
C ALA A 347 -7.79 5.76 23.73
N PRO A 348 -8.00 6.20 22.48
CA PRO A 348 -8.16 7.61 22.17
C PRO A 348 -9.48 8.16 22.69
N PRO A 349 -9.58 9.49 22.94
CA PRO A 349 -10.80 10.14 23.42
C PRO A 349 -11.84 10.30 22.30
N MET A 350 -12.37 9.18 21.82
CA MET A 350 -13.32 9.09 20.72
C MET A 350 -14.76 8.92 21.23
N PRO A 351 -15.79 9.48 20.56
CA PRO A 351 -17.18 9.45 21.06
C PRO A 351 -17.81 8.06 21.22
N PHE A 352 -17.24 7.03 20.57
CA PHE A 352 -17.68 5.64 20.69
C PHE A 352 -16.89 4.83 21.74
N VAL A 353 -15.87 5.41 22.37
CA VAL A 353 -15.12 4.80 23.48
C VAL A 353 -15.67 5.39 24.79
N PRO A 354 -16.04 4.57 25.79
CA PRO A 354 -16.47 5.07 27.11
C PRO A 354 -15.43 5.98 27.76
N GLU A 355 -15.87 7.10 28.34
CA GLU A 355 -15.00 8.14 28.93
C GLU A 355 -14.10 7.57 30.03
N GLU A 356 -14.61 6.62 30.82
CA GLU A 356 -13.84 5.93 31.85
C GLU A 356 -12.77 4.97 31.30
N LEU A 357 -12.67 4.80 29.99
CA LEU A 357 -11.64 4.00 29.31
C LEU A 357 -10.63 4.84 28.51
N HIS A 358 -10.86 6.15 28.32
CA HIS A 358 -9.91 7.03 27.62
C HIS A 358 -8.54 6.99 28.31
N GLY A 359 -7.47 6.91 27.51
CA GLY A 359 -6.09 6.82 27.99
C GLY A 359 -5.67 5.45 28.55
N LYS A 360 -6.57 4.46 28.68
CA LYS A 360 -6.20 3.11 29.14
C LYS A 360 -5.67 2.24 27.99
N PRO A 361 -4.81 1.24 28.25
CA PRO A 361 -4.32 0.33 27.22
C PRO A 361 -5.44 -0.41 26.48
N ALA A 362 -5.40 -0.37 25.15
CA ALA A 362 -6.33 -1.02 24.25
C ALA A 362 -5.62 -1.68 23.06
N VAL A 363 -6.14 -2.84 22.66
CA VAL A 363 -5.86 -3.51 21.40
C VAL A 363 -6.94 -3.02 20.42
N LEU A 364 -6.60 -2.08 19.54
CA LEU A 364 -7.46 -1.67 18.43
C LEU A 364 -7.08 -2.49 17.20
N ALA A 365 -7.87 -3.51 16.89
CA ALA A 365 -7.69 -4.35 15.71
C ALA A 365 -8.67 -3.94 14.59
N MET A 366 -8.14 -3.78 13.39
CA MET A 366 -8.93 -3.77 12.16
C MET A 366 -8.83 -5.17 11.53
N LEU A 367 -9.98 -5.81 11.40
CA LEU A 367 -10.13 -7.18 10.92
C LEU A 367 -10.77 -7.18 9.53
N VAL A 368 -10.29 -8.05 8.64
CA VAL A 368 -10.88 -8.30 7.33
C VAL A 368 -10.89 -9.80 7.05
N TYR A 369 -12.07 -10.37 6.86
CA TYR A 369 -12.28 -11.71 6.32
C TYR A 369 -12.70 -11.63 4.84
N ALA A 370 -11.77 -11.93 3.95
CA ALA A 370 -11.94 -11.88 2.51
C ALA A 370 -12.68 -13.12 1.96
N GLY A 371 -13.93 -13.32 2.39
CA GLY A 371 -14.78 -14.44 1.98
C GLY A 371 -16.18 -14.38 2.59
N GLU A 372 -16.90 -15.49 2.53
CA GLU A 372 -18.29 -15.60 3.02
C GLU A 372 -18.46 -15.07 4.45
N VAL A 373 -19.41 -14.15 4.65
CA VAL A 373 -19.66 -13.43 5.91
C VAL A 373 -19.80 -14.39 7.10
N GLU A 374 -20.57 -15.47 6.98
CA GLU A 374 -20.73 -16.45 8.07
C GLU A 374 -19.44 -17.18 8.44
N ALA A 375 -18.52 -17.36 7.48
CA ALA A 375 -17.22 -17.97 7.73
C ALA A 375 -16.30 -16.96 8.44
N GLY A 376 -16.41 -15.68 8.09
CA GLY A 376 -15.77 -14.58 8.82
C GLY A 376 -16.24 -14.51 10.27
N GLU A 377 -17.55 -14.62 10.53
CA GLU A 377 -18.08 -14.57 11.91
C GLU A 377 -17.49 -15.69 12.78
N ARG A 378 -17.35 -16.89 12.20
CA ARG A 378 -16.69 -18.03 12.85
C ARG A 378 -15.18 -17.83 13.04
N ALA A 379 -14.51 -17.13 12.13
CA ALA A 379 -13.08 -16.82 12.21
C ALA A 379 -12.75 -15.65 13.16
N VAL A 380 -13.67 -14.71 13.37
CA VAL A 380 -13.53 -13.56 14.29
C VAL A 380 -13.95 -13.92 15.72
N ALA A 381 -14.81 -14.93 15.91
CA ALA A 381 -15.28 -15.37 17.23
C ALA A 381 -14.18 -15.64 18.29
N PRO A 382 -13.00 -16.21 17.97
CA PRO A 382 -11.92 -16.39 18.96
C PRO A 382 -11.39 -15.05 19.51
N PHE A 383 -11.21 -14.05 18.65
CA PHE A 383 -10.73 -12.72 19.04
C PHE A 383 -11.71 -12.02 19.98
N ARG A 384 -13.02 -12.12 19.68
CA ARG A 384 -14.12 -11.65 20.55
C ARG A 384 -14.21 -12.39 21.89
N ALA A 385 -13.57 -13.55 22.03
CA ALA A 385 -13.56 -14.35 23.25
C ALA A 385 -12.34 -14.09 24.16
N LEU A 386 -11.33 -13.35 23.69
CA LEU A 386 -10.12 -13.02 24.47
C LEU A 386 -10.45 -12.11 25.68
N ALA A 387 -11.34 -11.14 25.48
CA ALA A 387 -11.87 -10.25 26.51
C ALA A 387 -13.20 -9.66 26.05
N THR A 388 -14.00 -9.12 26.99
CA THR A 388 -15.19 -8.33 26.66
C THR A 388 -14.79 -7.13 25.77
N PRO A 389 -15.35 -6.98 24.55
CA PRO A 389 -15.01 -5.85 23.70
C PRO A 389 -15.42 -4.50 24.30
N ILE A 390 -14.57 -3.51 24.08
CA ILE A 390 -14.83 -2.08 24.31
C ILE A 390 -15.66 -1.52 23.14
N VAL A 391 -15.30 -1.93 21.92
CA VAL A 391 -15.98 -1.59 20.67
C VAL A 391 -16.00 -2.85 19.79
N ASP A 392 -17.13 -3.12 19.14
CA ASP A 392 -17.25 -4.16 18.12
C ASP A 392 -18.09 -3.62 16.97
N PHE A 393 -17.41 -3.17 15.92
CA PHE A 393 -17.98 -2.73 14.65
C PHE A 393 -17.59 -3.69 13.51
N VAL A 394 -17.28 -4.95 13.83
CA VAL A 394 -16.99 -5.97 12.79
C VAL A 394 -18.31 -6.52 12.25
N GLY A 395 -18.57 -6.26 10.96
CA GLY A 395 -19.82 -6.60 10.29
C GLY A 395 -19.68 -6.76 8.77
N PRO A 396 -20.79 -7.02 8.04
CA PRO A 396 -20.78 -7.17 6.60
C PRO A 396 -20.55 -5.83 5.89
N MET A 397 -19.58 -5.76 4.99
CA MET A 397 -19.20 -4.54 4.26
C MET A 397 -18.62 -4.85 2.87
N THR A 398 -18.44 -3.85 2.02
CA THR A 398 -17.62 -3.96 0.81
C THR A 398 -16.15 -3.67 1.14
N TYR A 399 -15.21 -4.25 0.37
CA TYR A 399 -13.78 -4.06 0.65
C TYR A 399 -13.32 -2.58 0.69
N PRO A 400 -13.78 -1.66 -0.18
CA PRO A 400 -13.36 -0.25 -0.12
C PRO A 400 -13.75 0.50 1.16
N GLU A 401 -14.75 0.02 1.90
CA GLU A 401 -15.19 0.63 3.16
C GLU A 401 -14.21 0.34 4.33
N VAL A 402 -13.21 -0.53 4.14
CA VAL A 402 -12.16 -0.75 5.16
C VAL A 402 -11.24 0.47 5.32
N TYR A 403 -11.13 1.28 4.27
CA TYR A 403 -10.33 2.50 4.28
C TYR A 403 -11.10 3.61 5.00
N PRO A 404 -10.56 4.19 6.10
CA PRO A 404 -11.19 5.33 6.75
C PRO A 404 -11.28 6.51 5.77
N PRO A 405 -12.22 7.45 5.98
CA PRO A 405 -12.18 8.72 5.27
C PRO A 405 -10.87 9.46 5.61
N ASP A 406 -10.24 10.08 4.61
CA ASP A 406 -9.11 10.96 4.85
C ASP A 406 -9.57 12.23 5.60
N GLU A 407 -8.80 12.67 6.60
CA GLU A 407 -9.09 13.87 7.40
C GLU A 407 -8.39 15.10 6.78
N GLU A 408 -9.15 16.13 6.41
CA GLU A 408 -8.62 17.37 5.82
C GLU A 408 -7.60 18.04 6.78
N GLY A 409 -6.36 18.18 6.32
CA GLY A 409 -5.27 18.77 7.09
C GLY A 409 -4.63 17.86 8.14
N TYR A 410 -4.95 16.56 8.17
CA TYR A 410 -4.25 15.60 9.03
C TYR A 410 -2.87 15.24 8.47
N HIS A 411 -1.84 15.88 9.02
CA HIS A 411 -0.43 15.68 8.67
C HIS A 411 0.37 15.37 9.94
N PRO A 412 0.47 14.09 10.36
CA PRO A 412 1.07 13.72 11.64
C PRO A 412 2.59 13.91 11.65
N VAL A 413 3.12 14.48 12.73
CA VAL A 413 4.56 14.41 13.04
C VAL A 413 4.76 13.25 14.03
N ALA A 414 5.66 12.31 13.70
CA ALA A 414 5.81 11.10 14.50
C ALA A 414 7.14 10.39 14.26
N ALA A 415 7.84 10.00 15.33
CA ALA A 415 8.94 9.06 15.19
C ALA A 415 8.36 7.68 14.86
N SER A 416 8.91 6.97 13.87
CA SER A 416 8.52 5.58 13.59
C SER A 416 9.70 4.66 13.28
N ARG A 417 9.56 3.37 13.59
CA ARG A 417 10.52 2.34 13.21
C ARG A 417 9.82 0.99 13.04
N ASN A 418 9.86 0.49 11.82
CA ASN A 418 9.35 -0.83 11.48
C ASN A 418 10.38 -1.93 11.77
N LEU A 419 9.94 -3.17 11.96
CA LEU A 419 10.81 -4.34 12.04
C LEU A 419 10.03 -5.62 11.70
N PHE A 420 10.74 -6.74 11.54
CA PHE A 420 10.12 -8.06 11.40
C PHE A 420 10.48 -8.97 12.58
N ALA A 421 9.49 -9.70 13.08
CA ALA A 421 9.61 -10.69 14.15
C ALA A 421 9.03 -12.06 13.70
N ASP A 422 9.43 -13.11 14.41
CA ASP A 422 8.94 -14.48 14.17
C ASP A 422 7.77 -14.87 15.10
N ASP A 423 7.72 -14.28 16.30
CA ASP A 423 6.65 -14.43 17.28
C ASP A 423 6.59 -13.18 18.19
N ILE A 424 5.53 -13.05 18.98
CA ILE A 424 5.41 -12.11 20.10
C ILE A 424 4.93 -12.91 21.31
N ASP A 425 5.75 -12.98 22.36
CA ASP A 425 5.44 -13.75 23.56
C ASP A 425 4.83 -12.88 24.68
N LEU A 426 4.51 -13.51 25.82
CA LEU A 426 3.85 -12.85 26.94
C LEU A 426 4.73 -11.79 27.61
N ASP A 427 6.07 -11.93 27.55
CA ASP A 427 7.00 -10.96 28.09
C ASP A 427 7.12 -9.74 27.15
N ASP A 428 7.13 -9.95 25.83
CA ASP A 428 6.97 -8.87 24.84
C ASP A 428 5.65 -8.13 25.02
N ALA A 429 4.56 -8.87 25.20
CA ALA A 429 3.23 -8.31 25.38
C ALA A 429 3.13 -7.45 26.65
N ALA A 430 3.75 -7.88 27.75
CA ALA A 430 3.86 -7.09 28.98
C ALA A 430 4.72 -5.82 28.77
N LEU A 431 5.87 -5.96 28.10
CA LEU A 431 6.77 -4.85 27.76
C LEU A 431 6.08 -3.79 26.88
N ILE A 432 5.28 -4.21 25.89
CA ILE A 432 4.51 -3.30 25.04
C ILE A 432 3.55 -2.47 25.90
N VAL A 433 2.78 -3.11 26.80
CA VAL A 433 1.81 -2.41 27.69
C VAL A 433 2.52 -1.44 28.65
N GLU A 434 3.67 -1.82 29.21
CA GLU A 434 4.51 -0.92 30.01
C GLU A 434 4.92 0.30 29.16
N ARG A 435 5.54 0.06 28.00
CA ARG A 435 6.18 1.12 27.21
C ARG A 435 5.18 2.12 26.61
N ILE A 436 3.98 1.70 26.22
CA ILE A 436 2.92 2.63 25.78
C ILE A 436 2.32 3.43 26.93
N THR A 437 2.26 2.89 28.15
CA THR A 437 1.68 3.60 29.32
C THR A 437 2.67 4.56 29.98
N THR A 438 3.97 4.38 29.79
CA THR A 438 5.01 5.30 30.27
C THR A 438 5.44 6.35 29.23
N SER A 439 4.91 6.30 28.00
CA SER A 439 5.26 7.27 26.96
C SER A 439 4.67 8.65 27.22
N LYS A 440 5.33 9.70 26.72
CA LYS A 440 4.82 11.10 26.73
C LYS A 440 4.23 11.54 25.40
N ALA A 441 4.32 10.70 24.35
CA ALA A 441 3.76 10.99 23.03
C ALA A 441 2.24 11.24 23.10
N SER A 442 1.70 12.08 22.23
CA SER A 442 0.25 12.31 22.16
C SER A 442 -0.51 11.06 21.70
N MET A 443 0.16 10.19 20.93
CA MET A 443 -0.21 8.79 20.73
C MET A 443 1.04 7.92 20.60
N ALA A 444 1.19 6.92 21.48
CA ALA A 444 2.21 5.88 21.40
C ALA A 444 1.57 4.55 21.01
N ALA A 445 2.12 3.88 19.99
CA ALA A 445 1.57 2.63 19.48
C ALA A 445 2.67 1.63 19.11
N VAL A 446 2.39 0.34 19.35
CA VAL A 446 3.07 -0.77 18.69
C VAL A 446 2.05 -1.43 17.77
N GLN A 447 2.23 -1.27 16.47
CA GLN A 447 1.41 -1.92 15.46
C GLN A 447 1.94 -3.33 15.17
N VAL A 448 1.02 -4.30 15.08
CA VAL A 448 1.30 -5.70 14.72
C VAL A 448 0.51 -6.08 13.47
N ARG A 449 1.20 -6.63 12.46
CA ARG A 449 0.60 -7.31 11.30
C ARG A 449 1.12 -8.74 11.24
N VAL A 450 0.24 -9.72 11.43
CA VAL A 450 0.59 -11.13 11.18
C VAL A 450 0.50 -11.38 9.67
N LEU A 451 1.55 -12.01 9.13
CA LEU A 451 1.73 -12.25 7.70
C LEU A 451 1.44 -13.72 7.36
N GLY A 452 2.25 -14.34 6.48
CA GLY A 452 2.07 -15.72 6.02
C GLY A 452 1.06 -15.85 4.88
N GLY A 453 0.55 -17.07 4.69
CA GLY A 453 -0.42 -17.41 3.63
C GLY A 453 0.17 -17.26 2.23
N ALA A 454 -0.58 -16.63 1.31
CA ALA A 454 -0.19 -16.40 -0.07
C ALA A 454 1.13 -15.64 -0.23
N LEU A 455 1.34 -14.57 0.57
CA LEU A 455 2.58 -13.79 0.62
C LEU A 455 3.82 -14.69 0.78
N ALA A 456 3.73 -15.69 1.67
CA ALA A 456 4.81 -16.61 2.03
C ALA A 456 4.92 -17.85 1.12
N ARG A 457 3.96 -18.08 0.21
CA ARG A 457 4.04 -19.13 -0.82
C ARG A 457 4.85 -18.71 -2.04
N VAL A 458 4.98 -17.41 -2.29
CA VAL A 458 5.79 -16.87 -3.38
C VAL A 458 7.27 -17.04 -3.02
N PRO A 459 8.14 -17.57 -3.92
CA PRO A 459 9.56 -17.71 -3.65
C PRO A 459 10.23 -16.38 -3.29
N GLN A 460 11.16 -16.41 -2.33
CA GLN A 460 11.88 -15.24 -1.81
C GLN A 460 12.58 -14.44 -2.92
N ASP A 461 13.04 -15.10 -3.98
CA ASP A 461 13.78 -14.54 -5.11
C ASP A 461 12.90 -14.15 -6.32
N ALA A 462 11.57 -14.42 -6.28
CA ALA A 462 10.65 -14.10 -7.38
C ALA A 462 10.37 -12.59 -7.55
N THR A 463 10.75 -11.79 -6.56
CA THR A 463 10.54 -10.34 -6.43
C THR A 463 11.70 -9.70 -5.66
N ALA A 464 11.82 -8.37 -5.69
CA ALA A 464 12.79 -7.64 -4.86
C ALA A 464 12.37 -7.53 -3.37
N PHE A 465 11.10 -7.79 -3.02
CA PHE A 465 10.67 -7.90 -1.62
C PHE A 465 11.25 -9.18 -0.98
N ALA A 466 12.08 -9.02 0.05
CA ALA A 466 13.01 -10.04 0.56
C ALA A 466 12.70 -10.58 1.98
N HIS A 467 11.44 -10.52 2.41
CA HIS A 467 11.00 -10.89 3.77
C HIS A 467 9.74 -11.76 3.79
N ARG A 468 9.54 -12.65 2.81
CA ARG A 468 8.31 -13.46 2.69
C ARG A 468 8.22 -14.59 3.72
N ASP A 469 9.35 -14.92 4.32
CA ASP A 469 9.56 -15.90 5.38
C ASP A 469 9.18 -15.38 6.79
N ARG A 470 9.12 -14.05 6.98
CA ARG A 470 8.86 -13.43 8.29
C ARG A 470 7.39 -13.53 8.68
N ALA A 471 7.11 -14.04 9.89
CA ALA A 471 5.74 -14.29 10.34
C ALA A 471 4.99 -13.03 10.78
N ILE A 472 5.69 -12.02 11.31
CA ILE A 472 5.10 -10.80 11.85
C ILE A 472 5.88 -9.58 11.35
N MET A 473 5.18 -8.54 10.91
CA MET A 473 5.71 -7.19 10.75
C MET A 473 5.20 -6.30 11.89
N LEU A 474 6.11 -5.53 12.47
CA LEU A 474 5.87 -4.57 13.54
C LEU A 474 6.08 -3.14 13.02
N ASN A 475 5.36 -2.17 13.57
CA ASN A 475 5.75 -0.76 13.52
C ASN A 475 5.63 -0.12 14.90
N VAL A 476 6.74 0.37 15.45
CA VAL A 476 6.75 1.13 16.70
C VAL A 476 6.65 2.62 16.33
N ALA A 477 5.68 3.34 16.88
CA ALA A 477 5.44 4.73 16.51
C ALA A 477 5.04 5.61 17.70
N ALA A 478 5.50 6.86 17.68
CA ALA A 478 5.21 7.90 18.67
C ALA A 478 4.87 9.22 17.98
N VAL A 479 3.59 9.61 18.00
CA VAL A 479 3.08 10.87 17.44
C VAL A 479 3.26 12.00 18.45
N TYR A 480 3.66 13.18 17.98
CA TYR A 480 3.85 14.38 18.81
C TYR A 480 3.46 15.66 18.08
N GLU A 481 3.24 16.73 18.83
CA GLU A 481 2.78 18.03 18.30
C GLU A 481 3.91 19.07 18.20
N ASN A 482 4.94 18.98 19.05
CA ASN A 482 6.04 19.94 19.08
C ASN A 482 7.34 19.33 18.52
N PRO A 483 7.94 19.91 17.46
CA PRO A 483 9.22 19.46 16.91
C PRO A 483 10.38 19.38 17.92
N ASP A 484 10.39 20.20 18.98
CA ASP A 484 11.43 20.14 20.03
C ASP A 484 11.45 18.78 20.77
N GLU A 485 10.37 18.01 20.71
CA GLU A 485 10.23 16.71 21.38
C GLU A 485 10.77 15.53 20.54
N ALA A 486 11.13 15.77 19.26
CA ALA A 486 11.48 14.72 18.31
C ALA A 486 12.61 13.80 18.80
N GLU A 487 13.61 14.32 19.52
CA GLU A 487 14.70 13.49 20.05
C GLU A 487 14.23 12.55 21.19
N GLU A 488 13.26 12.97 22.02
CA GLU A 488 12.72 12.12 23.08
C GLU A 488 11.89 10.98 22.49
N HIS A 489 10.99 11.29 21.56
CA HIS A 489 10.12 10.30 20.94
C HIS A 489 10.88 9.35 20.02
N THR A 490 11.88 9.85 19.28
CA THR A 490 12.83 9.00 18.52
C THR A 490 13.54 8.02 19.44
N ARG A 491 14.05 8.47 20.59
CA ARG A 491 14.74 7.60 21.55
C ARG A 491 13.80 6.54 22.14
N TRP A 492 12.54 6.89 22.45
CA TRP A 492 11.53 5.91 22.89
C TRP A 492 11.28 4.85 21.81
N VAL A 493 11.14 5.24 20.54
CA VAL A 493 10.96 4.32 19.41
C VAL A 493 12.19 3.41 19.23
N GLU A 494 13.41 3.96 19.31
CA GLU A 494 14.66 3.20 19.23
C GLU A 494 14.79 2.20 20.39
N GLU A 495 14.51 2.59 21.63
CA GLU A 495 14.55 1.70 22.80
C GLU A 495 13.53 0.56 22.72
N VAL A 496 12.28 0.86 22.36
CA VAL A 496 11.22 -0.15 22.26
C VAL A 496 11.49 -1.11 21.09
N THR A 497 11.97 -0.60 19.96
CA THR A 497 12.39 -1.44 18.83
C THR A 497 13.54 -2.36 19.21
N ALA A 498 14.58 -1.84 19.87
CA ALA A 498 15.75 -2.64 20.27
C ALA A 498 15.40 -3.74 21.27
N ALA A 499 14.37 -3.55 22.11
CA ALA A 499 13.90 -4.56 23.05
C ALA A 499 13.01 -5.63 22.38
N LEU A 500 12.25 -5.28 21.34
CA LEU A 500 11.41 -6.22 20.57
C LEU A 500 12.15 -6.94 19.42
N GLN A 501 13.33 -6.46 19.02
CA GLN A 501 14.09 -7.04 17.90
C GLN A 501 14.69 -8.41 18.25
N LYS A 502 13.93 -9.47 17.99
CA LYS A 502 14.37 -10.87 18.06
C LYS A 502 14.83 -11.38 16.69
N GLY A 503 15.88 -12.19 16.67
CA GLY A 503 16.41 -12.80 15.45
C GLY A 503 17.22 -11.85 14.55
N VAL A 504 17.18 -12.09 13.24
CA VAL A 504 17.88 -11.27 12.22
C VAL A 504 17.09 -9.96 11.99
N PRO A 505 17.74 -8.79 11.97
CA PRO A 505 17.08 -7.53 11.60
C PRO A 505 16.47 -7.57 10.20
N GLY A 506 15.42 -6.78 9.99
CA GLY A 506 14.75 -6.65 8.70
C GLY A 506 13.95 -5.35 8.62
N ALA A 507 13.60 -4.93 7.41
CA ALA A 507 12.91 -3.66 7.18
C ALA A 507 11.94 -3.70 5.99
N TYR A 508 10.73 -3.16 6.16
CA TYR A 508 9.84 -2.91 5.04
C TYR A 508 10.14 -1.53 4.45
N VAL A 509 10.56 -1.48 3.19
CA VAL A 509 11.05 -0.27 2.52
C VAL A 509 10.06 0.89 2.54
N ASN A 510 8.77 0.63 2.38
CA ASN A 510 7.74 1.69 2.39
C ASN A 510 7.53 2.33 3.77
N PHE A 511 8.08 1.76 4.83
CA PHE A 511 8.12 2.33 6.20
C PHE A 511 9.55 2.75 6.59
N LEU A 512 10.42 3.07 5.62
CA LEU A 512 11.74 3.66 5.88
C LEU A 512 11.73 5.17 5.71
N GLU A 513 12.20 5.85 6.76
CA GLU A 513 12.56 7.27 6.79
C GLU A 513 14.08 7.44 6.91
N ASP A 514 14.73 6.50 7.62
CA ASP A 514 16.19 6.34 7.74
C ASP A 514 16.78 5.87 6.40
N ASP A 515 17.62 6.72 5.78
CA ASP A 515 18.29 6.49 4.50
C ASP A 515 19.69 5.88 4.64
N SER A 516 20.10 5.49 5.85
CA SER A 516 21.42 4.88 6.07
C SER A 516 21.56 3.54 5.35
N GLU A 517 22.71 3.32 4.71
CA GLU A 517 22.95 2.11 3.91
C GLU A 517 22.72 0.81 4.70
N ALA A 518 23.08 0.79 5.98
CA ALA A 518 22.82 -0.35 6.86
C ALA A 518 21.32 -0.66 6.97
N ARG A 519 20.47 0.36 7.15
CA ARG A 519 19.02 0.20 7.29
C ARG A 519 18.33 -0.13 5.95
N ILE A 520 18.90 0.32 4.83
CA ILE A 520 18.45 -0.08 3.49
C ILE A 520 18.86 -1.53 3.19
N GLN A 521 20.06 -1.97 3.59
CA GLN A 521 20.48 -3.37 3.50
C GLN A 521 19.64 -4.30 4.39
N GLU A 522 19.12 -3.83 5.53
CA GLU A 522 18.11 -4.56 6.31
C GLU A 522 16.81 -4.81 5.54
N ALA A 523 16.43 -3.96 4.57
CA ALA A 523 15.27 -4.18 3.70
C ALA A 523 15.56 -5.12 2.51
N TYR A 524 16.82 -5.24 2.12
CA TYR A 524 17.26 -6.00 0.96
C TYR A 524 18.44 -6.93 1.32
N PRO A 525 18.29 -7.89 2.24
CA PRO A 525 19.36 -8.82 2.57
C PRO A 525 19.89 -9.58 1.33
N GLU A 526 21.18 -9.93 1.35
CA GLU A 526 21.79 -10.68 0.25
C GLU A 526 21.10 -12.03 0.02
N PRO A 527 20.91 -12.46 -1.25
CA PRO A 527 21.49 -11.93 -2.50
C PRO A 527 20.74 -10.75 -3.15
N THR A 528 19.69 -10.23 -2.50
CA THR A 528 18.79 -9.23 -3.08
C THR A 528 19.50 -7.90 -3.32
N TRP A 529 20.33 -7.43 -2.37
CA TRP A 529 21.15 -6.23 -2.50
C TRP A 529 22.05 -6.29 -3.75
N THR A 530 22.87 -7.33 -3.88
CA THR A 530 23.76 -7.50 -5.04
C THR A 530 23.00 -7.50 -6.36
N ARG A 531 21.84 -8.18 -6.45
CA ARG A 531 21.03 -8.16 -7.68
C ARG A 531 20.45 -6.77 -7.96
N LEU A 532 19.92 -6.07 -6.96
CA LEU A 532 19.38 -4.72 -7.13
C LEU A 532 20.46 -3.71 -7.55
N ARG A 533 21.66 -3.75 -6.95
CA ARG A 533 22.81 -2.93 -7.37
C ARG A 533 23.22 -3.20 -8.83
N ALA A 534 23.18 -4.47 -9.25
CA ALA A 534 23.48 -4.85 -10.64
C ALA A 534 22.42 -4.32 -11.63
N VAL A 535 21.12 -4.42 -11.31
CA VAL A 535 20.05 -3.84 -12.14
C VAL A 535 20.15 -2.30 -12.17
N LYS A 536 20.46 -1.67 -11.04
CA LYS A 536 20.69 -0.21 -10.94
C LYS A 536 21.84 0.24 -11.87
N ARG A 537 22.95 -0.51 -11.94
CA ARG A 537 24.06 -0.22 -12.87
C ARG A 537 23.66 -0.26 -14.36
N VAL A 538 22.59 -0.98 -14.72
CA VAL A 538 22.06 -1.02 -16.10
C VAL A 538 21.13 0.17 -16.39
N TYR A 539 20.16 0.44 -15.52
CA TYR A 539 19.05 1.37 -15.79
C TYR A 539 19.21 2.77 -15.18
N ASP A 540 20.08 2.92 -14.18
CA ASP A 540 20.42 4.20 -13.56
C ASP A 540 21.89 4.23 -13.06
N PRO A 541 22.88 4.08 -13.96
CA PRO A 541 24.30 4.12 -13.60
C PRO A 541 24.78 5.47 -13.03
N ALA A 542 24.03 6.56 -13.27
CA ALA A 542 24.31 7.88 -12.73
C ALA A 542 23.71 8.12 -11.32
N ASN A 543 22.88 7.18 -10.85
CA ASN A 543 22.05 7.32 -9.65
C ASN A 543 21.21 8.61 -9.61
N LEU A 544 20.47 8.87 -10.69
CA LEU A 544 19.49 9.94 -10.81
C LEU A 544 18.32 9.73 -9.84
N PHE A 545 17.81 8.51 -9.73
CA PHE A 545 16.67 8.15 -8.87
C PHE A 545 17.14 7.80 -7.45
N ARG A 546 17.69 8.81 -6.76
CA ARG A 546 18.30 8.67 -5.41
C ARG A 546 17.49 9.22 -4.25
N LEU A 547 16.37 9.92 -4.51
CA LEU A 547 15.44 10.36 -3.45
C LEU A 547 14.39 9.28 -3.23
N ASN A 548 14.76 8.31 -2.40
CA ASN A 548 14.02 7.14 -1.92
C ASN A 548 14.96 6.36 -0.98
N SER A 549 14.56 5.16 -0.53
CA SER A 549 15.50 4.18 0.06
C SER A 549 16.51 3.71 -1.00
N ASN A 550 17.55 4.52 -1.17
CA ASN A 550 18.46 4.52 -2.31
C ASN A 550 19.35 3.28 -2.39
N ILE A 551 19.34 2.64 -3.55
CA ILE A 551 20.25 1.54 -3.90
C ILE A 551 21.32 2.11 -4.85
N PRO A 552 22.58 2.24 -4.43
CA PRO A 552 23.64 2.73 -5.31
C PRO A 552 23.95 1.69 -6.40
N PRO A 553 24.27 2.11 -7.65
CA PRO A 553 24.67 1.18 -8.70
C PRO A 553 25.87 0.33 -8.27
N ALA A 554 25.97 -0.89 -8.79
CA ALA A 554 27.13 -1.75 -8.56
C ALA A 554 28.43 -1.07 -9.03
N ASP A 555 29.51 -1.31 -8.28
CA ASP A 555 30.86 -0.88 -8.64
C ASP A 555 31.35 -1.59 -9.93
N ASP A 556 32.42 -1.08 -10.55
CA ASP A 556 32.81 -1.40 -11.94
C ASP A 556 33.39 -2.82 -12.17
#